data_AF-A0A1B6GBG1-F1
#
_entry.id   AF-A0A1B6GBG1-F1
#
_cell.length_a   1.000
_cell.length_b   1.000
_cell.length_c   1.000
_cell.angle_alpha   90.00
_cell.angle_beta   90.00
_cell.angle_gamma   90.00
#
_symmetry.space_group_name_H-M   'P 1'
#
loop_
_entity.id
_entity.type
_entity.pdbx_description
1 polymer ?
#
loop_
_entity_poly.entity_id
_entity_poly.type
_entity_poly.pdbx_seq_one_letter_code
_entity_poly.pdbx_strand_id
1 'polypeptide(L)'
;MNKASKALRRSSIRLKSFSCGHSELNLIVLDMKEVRSAAKQFTDAQETVWKDLFKWASKERNEAIRESFSYLIELNRLWTEVQNEFIEQLNKFRYAFEMILEGEMGI
;
A
#
# COMPACT_ATOMS: atom_id res chain seq x y z
N MET A 1 -0.93 -12.17 -0.07
CA MET A 1 -2.20 -12.86 0.29
C MET A 1 -2.56 -13.86 -0.80
N ASN A 2 -2.95 -15.08 -0.42
CA ASN A 2 -3.39 -16.13 -1.35
C ASN A 2 -4.74 -15.75 -2.02
N LYS A 3 -4.89 -16.01 -3.33
CA LYS A 3 -6.09 -15.73 -4.14
C LYS A 3 -7.38 -16.32 -3.55
N ALA A 4 -7.33 -17.54 -3.01
CA ALA A 4 -8.46 -18.21 -2.39
C ALA A 4 -8.92 -17.49 -1.11
N SER A 5 -7.99 -17.04 -0.26
CA SER A 5 -8.31 -16.25 0.94
C SER A 5 -8.99 -14.93 0.59
N LYS A 6 -8.55 -14.27 -0.50
CA LYS A 6 -9.21 -13.06 -1.02
C LYS A 6 -10.63 -13.34 -1.50
N ALA A 7 -10.84 -14.41 -2.26
CA ALA A 7 -12.17 -14.80 -2.75
C ALA A 7 -13.15 -15.07 -1.59
N LEU A 8 -12.71 -15.83 -0.58
CA LEU A 8 -13.53 -16.12 0.60
C LEU A 8 -13.93 -14.85 1.37
N ARG A 9 -12.97 -13.92 1.56
CA ARG A 9 -13.24 -12.65 2.26
C ARG A 9 -14.25 -11.78 1.52
N ARG A 10 -14.11 -11.68 0.19
CA ARG A 10 -15.06 -10.94 -0.66
C ARG A 10 -16.46 -11.57 -0.64
N SER A 11 -16.55 -12.89 -0.71
CA SER A 11 -17.83 -13.61 -0.61
C SER A 11 -18.48 -13.40 0.76
N SER A 12 -17.71 -13.40 1.84
CA SER A 12 -18.22 -13.11 3.19
C SER A 12 -18.81 -11.70 3.29
N ILE A 13 -18.16 -10.69 2.70
CA ILE A 13 -18.69 -9.32 2.68
C ILE A 13 -20.00 -9.23 1.91
N ARG A 14 -20.10 -9.87 0.74
CA ARG A 14 -21.36 -9.93 -0.03
C ARG A 14 -22.50 -10.54 0.76
N LEU A 15 -22.23 -11.64 1.47
CA LEU A 15 -23.25 -12.28 2.31
C LEU A 15 -23.70 -11.37 3.47
N LYS A 16 -22.77 -10.70 4.14
CA LYS A 16 -23.08 -9.79 5.26
C LYS A 16 -23.84 -8.53 4.83
N SER A 17 -23.61 -8.07 3.60
CA SER A 17 -24.22 -6.85 3.05
C SER A 17 -25.50 -7.13 2.26
N PHE A 18 -25.89 -8.40 2.11
CA PHE A 18 -27.09 -8.80 1.37
C PHE A 18 -28.37 -8.16 1.91
N SER A 19 -28.47 -8.00 3.23
CA SER A 19 -29.65 -7.40 3.88
C SER A 19 -29.70 -5.87 3.82
N CYS A 20 -28.58 -5.19 3.55
CA CYS A 20 -28.52 -3.72 3.53
C CYS A 20 -28.34 -3.13 2.12
N GLY A 21 -28.06 -3.93 1.09
CA GLY A 21 -27.97 -3.45 -0.30
C GLY A 21 -26.67 -2.74 -0.67
N HIS A 22 -25.75 -2.51 0.26
CA HIS A 22 -24.50 -1.76 0.04
C HIS A 22 -23.29 -2.68 -0.21
N SER A 23 -23.47 -3.77 -0.95
CA SER A 23 -22.45 -4.82 -1.09
C SER A 23 -21.20 -4.34 -1.83
N GLU A 24 -21.41 -3.53 -2.85
CA GLU A 24 -20.40 -2.95 -3.71
C GLU A 24 -19.53 -1.94 -2.94
N LEU A 25 -20.17 -1.06 -2.16
CA LEU A 25 -19.46 -0.06 -1.36
C LEU A 25 -18.62 -0.72 -0.26
N ASN A 26 -19.16 -1.74 0.41
CA ASN A 26 -18.41 -2.55 1.36
C ASN A 26 -17.21 -3.27 0.72
N LEU A 27 -17.36 -3.75 -0.53
CA LEU A 27 -16.25 -4.35 -1.28
C LEU A 27 -15.19 -3.32 -1.66
N ILE A 28 -15.57 -2.08 -2.00
CA ILE A 28 -14.63 -0.99 -2.27
C ILE A 28 -13.81 -0.69 -1.01
N VAL A 29 -14.46 -0.51 0.14
CA VAL A 29 -13.76 -0.29 1.43
C VAL A 29 -12.80 -1.43 1.75
N LEU A 30 -13.22 -2.67 1.49
CA LEU A 30 -12.40 -3.87 1.68
C LEU A 30 -11.17 -3.87 0.76
N ASP A 31 -11.36 -3.63 -0.53
CA ASP A 31 -10.30 -3.64 -1.53
C ASP A 31 -9.31 -2.48 -1.30
N MET A 32 -9.78 -1.31 -0.86
CA MET A 32 -8.91 -0.20 -0.47
C MET A 32 -7.97 -0.55 0.70
N LYS A 33 -8.43 -1.36 1.67
CA LYS A 33 -7.54 -1.91 2.71
C LYS A 33 -6.46 -2.81 2.11
N GLU A 34 -6.79 -3.58 1.07
CA GLU A 34 -5.80 -4.41 0.37
C GLU A 34 -4.79 -3.59 -0.41
N VAL A 35 -5.24 -2.55 -1.13
CA VAL A 35 -4.36 -1.64 -1.88
C VAL A 35 -3.32 -1.03 -0.93
N ARG A 36 -3.77 -0.48 0.21
CA ARG A 36 -2.86 0.06 1.22
C ARG A 36 -1.88 -0.98 1.76
N SER A 37 -2.38 -2.18 2.09
CA SER A 37 -1.53 -3.25 2.63
C SER A 37 -0.47 -3.70 1.62
N ALA A 38 -0.83 -3.81 0.34
CA ALA A 38 0.07 -4.16 -0.74
C ALA A 38 1.11 -3.07 -0.99
N ALA A 39 0.69 -1.79 -1.00
CA ALA A 39 1.60 -0.66 -1.12
C ALA A 39 2.63 -0.65 0.00
N LYS A 40 2.20 -0.85 1.26
CA LYS A 40 3.12 -0.96 2.40
C LYS A 40 4.10 -2.12 2.24
N GLN A 41 3.62 -3.32 1.89
CA GLN A 41 4.50 -4.49 1.68
C GLN A 41 5.53 -4.24 0.57
N PHE A 42 5.13 -3.56 -0.51
CA PHE A 42 6.02 -3.17 -1.57
C PHE A 42 7.11 -2.20 -1.08
N THR A 43 6.72 -1.14 -0.36
CA THR A 43 7.66 -0.17 0.22
C THR A 43 8.63 -0.82 1.21
N ASP A 44 8.16 -1.70 2.10
CA ASP A 44 9.00 -2.42 3.06
C ASP A 44 10.01 -3.35 2.34
N ALA A 45 9.57 -4.03 1.26
CA ALA A 45 10.45 -4.87 0.44
C ALA A 45 11.47 -4.04 -0.36
N GLN A 46 11.05 -2.91 -0.92
CA GLN A 46 11.91 -1.96 -1.61
C GLN A 46 13.00 -1.43 -0.64
N GLU A 47 12.64 -1.05 0.58
CA GLU A 47 13.59 -0.57 1.59
C GLU A 47 14.68 -1.62 1.89
N THR A 48 14.31 -2.90 1.93
CA THR A 48 15.27 -4.01 2.14
C THR A 48 16.30 -4.07 1.00
N VAL A 49 15.85 -3.96 -0.26
CA VAL A 49 16.74 -3.92 -1.43
C VAL A 49 17.71 -2.74 -1.35
N TRP A 50 17.22 -1.56 -0.99
CA TRP A 50 18.06 -0.36 -0.91
C TRP A 50 19.05 -0.39 0.24
N LYS A 51 18.71 -1.02 1.37
CA LYS A 51 19.66 -1.25 2.47
C LYS A 51 20.84 -2.10 2.02
N ASP A 52 20.58 -3.17 1.27
CA ASP A 52 21.64 -4.04 0.78
C ASP A 52 22.43 -3.40 -0.37
N LEU A 53 21.76 -2.64 -1.22
CA LEU A 53 22.42 -1.86 -2.27
C LEU A 53 23.38 -0.80 -1.70
N PHE A 54 22.98 -0.09 -0.63
CA PHE A 54 23.84 0.87 0.07
C PHE A 54 25.10 0.20 0.65
N LYS A 55 24.94 -0.96 1.30
CA LYS A 55 26.08 -1.73 1.84
C LYS A 55 27.03 -2.21 0.75
N TRP A 56 26.51 -2.56 -0.42
CA TRP A 56 27.34 -2.97 -1.56
C TRP A 56 28.05 -1.77 -2.19
N ALA A 57 27.31 -0.72 -2.56
CA ALA A 57 27.85 0.44 -3.26
C ALA A 57 28.92 1.19 -2.44
N SER A 58 28.77 1.24 -1.12
CA SER A 58 29.76 1.85 -0.22
C SER A 58 31.11 1.12 -0.18
N LYS A 59 31.16 -0.15 -0.60
CA LYS A 59 32.38 -0.97 -0.65
C LYS A 59 33.00 -1.03 -2.04
N GLU A 60 32.37 -0.40 -3.02
CA GLU A 60 32.83 -0.46 -4.41
C GLU A 60 34.13 0.33 -4.58
N ARG A 61 35.07 -0.24 -5.35
CA ARG A 61 36.36 0.39 -5.65
C ARG A 61 36.24 1.40 -6.77
N ASN A 62 35.31 1.17 -7.69
CA ASN A 62 35.01 2.10 -8.76
C ASN A 62 34.30 3.34 -8.19
N GLU A 63 35.01 4.46 -8.17
CA GLU A 63 34.52 5.73 -7.64
C GLU A 63 33.26 6.23 -8.36
N ALA A 64 33.20 6.10 -9.69
CA ALA A 64 32.04 6.51 -10.47
C ALA A 64 30.78 5.72 -10.09
N ILE A 65 30.92 4.42 -9.79
CA ILE A 65 29.80 3.60 -9.30
C ILE A 65 29.39 4.08 -7.91
N ARG A 66 30.35 4.21 -6.97
CA ARG A 66 30.06 4.64 -5.61
C ARG A 66 29.35 6.00 -5.57
N GLU A 67 29.82 6.97 -6.35
CA GLU A 67 29.22 8.31 -6.46
C GLU A 67 27.82 8.24 -7.09
N SER A 68 27.66 7.55 -8.21
CA SER A 68 26.36 7.39 -8.88
C SER A 68 25.31 6.77 -7.94
N PHE A 69 25.69 5.73 -7.21
CA PHE A 69 24.76 5.07 -6.28
C PHE A 69 24.47 5.91 -5.04
N SER A 70 25.35 6.84 -4.66
CA SER A 70 25.06 7.80 -3.58
C SER A 70 23.86 8.69 -3.92
N TYR A 71 23.79 9.18 -5.16
CA TYR A 71 22.64 9.95 -5.67
C TYR A 71 21.37 9.10 -5.78
N LEU A 72 21.50 7.85 -6.24
CA LEU A 72 20.35 6.93 -6.33
C LEU A 72 19.75 6.61 -4.96
N ILE A 73 20.59 6.51 -3.93
CA ILE A 73 20.15 6.25 -2.55
C ILE A 73 19.42 7.48 -1.98
N GLU A 74 19.92 8.68 -2.26
CA GLU A 74 19.22 9.92 -1.90
C GLU A 74 17.86 10.03 -2.61
N LEU A 75 17.82 9.75 -3.91
CA LEU A 75 16.58 9.71 -4.68
C LEU A 75 15.59 8.68 -4.09
N ASN A 76 16.08 7.50 -3.71
CA ASN A 76 15.21 6.50 -3.08
C ASN A 76 14.67 6.96 -1.73
N ARG A 77 15.44 7.71 -0.93
CA ARG A 77 14.95 8.28 0.33
C ARG A 77 13.74 9.19 0.07
N LEU A 78 13.88 10.13 -0.87
CA LEU A 78 12.78 11.03 -1.26
C LEU A 78 11.58 10.25 -1.81
N TRP A 79 11.83 9.25 -2.64
CA TRP A 79 10.78 8.39 -3.17
C TRP A 79 10.03 7.61 -2.08
N THR A 80 10.76 7.10 -1.09
CA THR A 80 10.18 6.39 0.07
C THR A 80 9.30 7.32 0.91
N GLU A 81 9.69 8.59 1.08
CA GLU A 81 8.87 9.60 1.76
C GLU A 81 7.55 9.83 1.02
N VAL A 82 7.60 10.02 -0.30
CA VAL A 82 6.39 10.18 -1.14
C VAL A 82 5.50 8.95 -1.09
N GLN A 83 6.07 7.74 -1.11
CA GLN A 83 5.30 6.51 -0.97
C GLN A 83 4.60 6.40 0.38
N ASN A 84 5.28 6.75 1.46
CA ASN A 84 4.69 6.74 2.80
C ASN A 84 3.54 7.74 2.90
N GLU A 85 3.70 8.96 2.37
CA GLU A 85 2.62 9.94 2.30
C GLU A 85 1.45 9.40 1.46
N PHE A 86 1.71 8.81 0.30
CA PHE A 86 0.67 8.19 -0.52
C PHE A 86 -0.09 7.08 0.22
N ILE A 87 0.62 6.22 0.96
CA ILE A 87 0.02 5.16 1.80
C ILE A 87 -0.89 5.75 2.88
N GLU A 88 -0.55 6.91 3.45
CA GLU A 88 -1.42 7.65 4.37
C GLU A 88 -2.64 8.23 3.67
N GLN A 89 -2.49 8.80 2.47
CA GLN A 89 -3.64 9.32 1.71
C GLN A 89 -4.62 8.21 1.31
N LEU A 90 -4.15 6.98 1.07
CA LEU A 90 -5.03 5.82 0.84
C LEU A 90 -5.97 5.54 2.03
N ASN A 91 -5.53 5.82 3.28
CA ASN A 91 -6.41 5.70 4.43
C ASN A 91 -7.52 6.76 4.42
N LYS A 92 -7.19 8.01 4.08
CA LYS A 92 -8.18 9.09 3.97
C LYS A 92 -9.18 8.81 2.85
N PHE A 93 -8.69 8.32 1.71
CA PHE A 93 -9.56 7.95 0.60
C PHE A 93 -10.49 6.79 0.95
N ARG A 94 -10.00 5.77 1.66
CA ARG A 94 -10.86 4.70 2.23
C ARG A 94 -11.91 5.27 3.18
N TYR A 95 -11.53 6.19 4.07
CA TYR A 95 -12.44 6.80 5.04
C TYR A 95 -13.58 7.57 4.35
N ALA A 96 -13.33 8.22 3.21
CA ALA A 96 -14.40 8.85 2.43
C ALA A 96 -15.48 7.85 2.00
N PHE A 97 -15.13 6.62 1.61
CA PHE A 97 -16.11 5.57 1.32
C PHE A 97 -16.84 5.06 2.56
N GLU A 98 -16.18 5.04 3.73
CA GLU A 98 -16.82 4.69 5.00
C GLU A 98 -17.86 5.75 5.38
N MET A 99 -17.54 7.04 5.22
CA MET A 99 -18.49 8.14 5.45
C MET A 99 -19.71 8.08 4.50
N ILE A 100 -19.50 7.74 3.23
CA ILE A 100 -20.61 7.55 2.28
C ILE A 100 -21.49 6.38 2.74
N LEU A 101 -20.89 5.27 3.17
CA LEU A 101 -21.63 4.10 3.64
C LEU A 101 -22.44 4.40 4.91
N GLU A 102 -21.86 5.14 5.86
CA GLU A 102 -22.56 5.59 7.07
C GLU A 102 -23.77 6.46 6.72
N GLY A 103 -23.59 7.44 5.81
CA GLY A 103 -24.67 8.28 5.32
C GLY A 103 -25.78 7.50 4.59
N GLU A 104 -25.42 6.47 3.80
CA GLU A 104 -26.39 5.59 3.14
C GLU A 104 -27.17 4.71 4.14
N MET A 105 -26.55 4.33 5.26
CA MET A 105 -27.19 3.57 6.33
C MET A 105 -28.05 4.44 7.27
N GLY A 106 -28.02 5.76 7.11
CA GLY A 106 -28.73 6.70 7.98
C GLY A 106 -28.18 6.77 9.40
N ILE A 107 -26.87 6.49 9.57
CA ILE A 107 -26.12 6.54 10.84
C ILE A 107 -25.24 7.79 10.85
#